data_AF-A0A645G654-F1
#
_entry.id   AF-A0A645G654-F1
#
_cell.length_a   1.000
_cell.length_b   1.000
_cell.length_c   1.000
_cell.angle_alpha   90.00
_cell.angle_beta   90.00
_cell.angle_gamma   90.00
#
_symmetry.space_group_name_H-M   'P 1'
#
loop_
_entity.id
_entity.type
_entity.pdbx_description
1 polymer ?
#
loop_
_entity_poly.entity_id
_entity_poly.type
_entity_poly.pdbx_seq_one_letter_code
_entity_poly.pdbx_strand_id
1 'polypeptide(L)'
;MIKDIKEAQKAYEDEFFMYQSVVDKEAVALYKESPAKAKAYLTNYTNNSINKVVEGWWNLAWTLVGKYSDGYITSPDGKQQSVGYPTDWLKTVGFGEEESEPKK
;
A
#
# COMPACT_ATOMS: atom_id res chain seq x y z
N MET A 1 -9.83 2.11 -1.43
CA MET A 1 -8.45 1.87 -1.88
C MET A 1 -7.41 2.25 -0.83
N ILE A 2 -7.33 3.51 -0.38
CA ILE A 2 -6.26 3.97 0.53
C ILE A 2 -6.15 3.18 1.85
N LYS A 3 -7.27 2.67 2.39
CA LYS A 3 -7.26 1.81 3.59
C LYS A 3 -6.44 0.54 3.36
N ASP A 4 -6.69 -0.17 2.25
CA ASP A 4 -5.99 -1.41 1.91
C ASP A 4 -4.50 -1.15 1.61
N ILE A 5 -4.17 -0.02 0.99
CA ILE A 5 -2.77 0.42 0.78
C ILE A 5 -2.05 0.60 2.12
N LYS A 6 -2.68 1.32 3.07
CA LYS A 6 -2.11 1.55 4.41
C LYS A 6 -1.95 0.26 5.20
N GLU A 7 -2.87 -0.69 5.05
CA GLU A 7 -2.79 -2.00 5.68
C GLU A 7 -1.58 -2.80 5.16
N ALA A 8 -1.39 -2.86 3.84
CA ALA A 8 -0.24 -3.52 3.23
C ALA A 8 1.09 -2.85 3.63
N GLN A 9 1.15 -1.51 3.60
CA GLN A 9 2.31 -0.76 4.07
C GLN A 9 2.66 -1.14 5.51
N LYS A 10 1.66 -1.08 6.41
CA LYS A 10 1.86 -1.40 7.82
C LYS A 10 2.38 -2.81 8.03
N ALA A 11 1.87 -3.79 7.29
CA ALA A 11 2.32 -5.17 7.41
C ALA A 11 3.82 -5.33 7.10
N TYR A 12 4.32 -4.66 6.04
CA TYR A 12 5.76 -4.67 5.72
C TYR A 12 6.60 -3.94 6.76
N GLU A 13 6.16 -2.75 7.18
CA GLU A 13 6.87 -1.96 8.20
C GLU A 13 6.98 -2.71 9.52
N ASP A 14 5.87 -3.29 10.00
CA ASP A 14 5.84 -4.06 11.24
C ASP A 14 6.78 -5.27 11.16
N GLU A 15 6.80 -5.99 10.04
CA GLU A 15 7.71 -7.12 9.83
C GLU A 15 9.18 -6.67 9.90
N PHE A 16 9.55 -5.60 9.18
CA PHE A 16 10.92 -5.12 9.16
C PHE A 16 11.38 -4.59 10.51
N PHE A 17 10.52 -3.85 11.23
CA PHE A 17 10.84 -3.38 12.57
C PHE A 17 10.99 -4.53 13.56
N MET A 18 10.19 -5.59 13.44
CA MET A 18 10.32 -6.78 14.27
C MET A 18 11.68 -7.48 14.09
N TYR A 19 12.16 -7.60 12.85
CA TYR A 19 13.42 -8.29 12.56
C TYR A 19 14.68 -7.41 12.66
N GLN A 20 14.54 -6.08 12.70
CA GLN A 20 15.66 -5.13 12.68
C GLN A 20 16.76 -5.49 13.69
N SER A 21 16.39 -5.76 14.95
CA SER A 21 17.36 -6.07 16.01
C SER A 21 18.15 -7.37 15.78
N VAL A 22 17.56 -8.34 15.08
CA VAL A 22 18.20 -9.62 14.74
C VAL A 22 19.20 -9.40 13.61
N VAL A 23 18.79 -8.67 12.57
CA VAL A 23 19.63 -8.31 11.42
C VAL A 23 20.84 -7.51 11.87
N ASP A 24 20.65 -6.52 12.75
CA ASP A 24 21.75 -5.68 13.25
C ASP A 24 22.75 -6.48 14.07
N LYS A 25 22.28 -7.39 14.94
CA LYS A 25 23.15 -8.27 15.73
C LYS A 25 23.99 -9.18 14.84
N GLU A 26 23.38 -9.77 13.82
CA GLU A 26 24.07 -10.63 12.87
C GLU A 26 25.11 -9.84 12.05
N ALA A 27 24.74 -8.66 11.56
CA ALA A 27 25.65 -7.79 10.83
C ALA A 27 26.87 -7.40 11.67
N VAL A 28 26.68 -7.07 12.96
CA VAL A 28 27.77 -6.78 13.90
C VAL A 28 28.65 -8.00 14.15
N ALA A 29 28.07 -9.19 14.30
CA ALA A 29 28.83 -10.43 14.47
C ALA A 29 29.71 -10.71 13.24
N LEU A 30 29.14 -10.65 12.05
CA LEU A 30 29.86 -10.83 10.79
C LEU A 30 30.93 -9.75 10.57
N TYR A 31 30.68 -8.51 11.03
CA TYR A 31 31.65 -7.42 10.89
C TYR A 31 32.92 -7.68 11.71
N LYS A 32 32.78 -8.24 12.92
CA LYS A 32 33.91 -8.62 13.77
C LYS A 32 34.77 -9.71 13.13
N GLU A 33 34.18 -10.58 12.32
CA GLU A 33 34.93 -11.56 11.54
C GLU A 33 35.58 -10.95 10.30
N SER A 34 34.80 -10.19 9.52
CA SER A 34 35.25 -9.52 8.31
C SER A 34 34.24 -8.45 7.88
N PRO A 35 34.67 -7.19 7.68
CA PRO A 35 33.80 -6.15 7.13
C PRO A 35 33.15 -6.53 5.79
N ALA A 36 33.81 -7.35 4.97
CA ALA A 36 33.26 -7.82 3.70
C ALA A 36 32.06 -8.75 3.88
N LYS A 37 32.07 -9.61 4.91
CA LYS A 37 30.94 -10.51 5.22
C LYS A 37 29.70 -9.72 5.65
N ALA A 38 29.87 -8.75 6.55
CA ALA A 38 28.76 -7.89 6.97
C ALA A 38 28.15 -7.11 5.78
N LYS A 39 29.00 -6.56 4.91
CA LYS A 39 28.55 -5.87 3.68
C LYS A 39 27.76 -6.79 2.77
N ALA A 40 28.24 -8.02 2.53
CA ALA A 40 27.54 -8.99 1.70
C ALA A 40 26.19 -9.39 2.31
N TYR A 41 26.16 -9.63 3.62
CA TYR A 41 24.93 -9.94 4.36
C TYR A 41 23.89 -8.82 4.26
N LEU A 42 24.25 -7.58 4.60
CA LEU A 42 23.32 -6.45 4.57
C LEU A 42 22.84 -6.14 3.14
N THR A 43 23.71 -6.28 2.14
CA THR A 43 23.32 -6.15 0.72
C THR A 43 22.26 -7.19 0.35
N ASN A 44 22.50 -8.46 0.69
CA ASN A 44 21.55 -9.54 0.39
C ASN A 44 20.23 -9.36 1.13
N TYR A 45 20.27 -9.04 2.42
CA TYR A 45 19.07 -8.77 3.22
C TYR A 45 18.26 -7.63 2.61
N THR A 46 18.90 -6.49 2.29
CA THR A 46 18.22 -5.32 1.72
C THR A 46 17.61 -5.63 0.36
N ASN A 47 18.35 -6.31 -0.53
CA ASN A 47 17.84 -6.70 -1.84
C ASN A 47 16.64 -7.64 -1.72
N ASN A 48 16.71 -8.64 -0.84
CA ASN A 48 15.61 -9.57 -0.62
C ASN A 48 14.37 -8.86 -0.06
N SER A 49 14.54 -7.96 0.91
CA SER A 49 13.44 -7.17 1.49
C SER A 49 12.78 -6.28 0.44
N ILE A 50 13.55 -5.60 -0.42
CA ILE A 50 13.01 -4.76 -1.49
C ILE A 50 12.27 -5.61 -2.52
N ASN A 51 12.84 -6.73 -2.97
CA ASN A 51 12.20 -7.61 -3.94
C ASN A 51 10.85 -8.14 -3.42
N LYS A 52 10.81 -8.56 -2.14
CA LYS A 52 9.57 -8.98 -1.47
C LYS A 52 8.51 -7.88 -1.49
N VAL A 53 8.90 -6.64 -1.17
CA VAL A 53 7.98 -5.50 -1.14
C VAL A 53 7.46 -5.18 -2.54
N VAL A 54 8.34 -5.17 -3.56
CA VAL A 54 7.96 -4.91 -4.95
C VAL A 54 6.97 -5.95 -5.47
N GLU A 55 7.25 -7.23 -5.28
CA GLU A 55 6.34 -8.32 -5.65
C GLU A 55 4.99 -8.17 -4.94
N GLY A 56 5.03 -7.88 -3.64
CA GLY A 56 3.87 -7.60 -2.82
C GLY A 56 2.99 -6.46 -3.33
N TRP A 57 3.61 -5.33 -3.70
CA TRP A 57 2.88 -4.18 -4.26
C TRP A 57 2.24 -4.50 -5.61
N TRP A 58 2.89 -5.30 -6.46
CA TRP A 58 2.27 -5.76 -7.71
C TRP A 58 1.06 -6.66 -7.45
N ASN A 59 1.16 -7.58 -6.50
CA ASN A 59 0.03 -8.44 -6.11
C ASN A 59 -1.14 -7.62 -5.53
N LEU A 60 -0.81 -6.62 -4.70
CA LEU A 60 -1.82 -5.70 -4.18
C LEU A 60 -2.45 -4.88 -5.31
N ALA A 61 -1.66 -4.34 -6.24
CA ALA A 61 -2.16 -3.57 -7.37
C ALA A 61 -3.20 -4.35 -8.18
N TRP A 62 -2.93 -5.62 -8.49
CA TRP A 62 -3.89 -6.49 -9.17
C TRP A 62 -5.20 -6.65 -8.38
N THR A 63 -5.09 -6.82 -7.07
CA THR A 63 -6.26 -6.89 -6.19
C THR A 63 -7.04 -5.58 -6.18
N LEU A 64 -6.35 -4.43 -6.10
CA LEU A 64 -6.98 -3.12 -6.03
C LEU A 64 -7.69 -2.74 -7.33
N VAL A 65 -7.13 -3.07 -8.50
CA VAL A 65 -7.77 -2.81 -9.80
C VAL A 65 -9.08 -3.61 -9.94
N GLY A 66 -9.11 -4.86 -9.48
CA GLY A 66 -10.35 -5.65 -9.49
C GLY A 66 -11.39 -5.18 -8.46
N LYS A 67 -10.92 -4.80 -7.26
CA LYS A 67 -11.79 -4.36 -6.16
C LYS A 67 -12.33 -2.95 -6.35
N TYR A 68 -11.56 -2.04 -6.92
CA TYR A 68 -11.93 -0.64 -7.11
C TYR A 68 -11.85 -0.31 -8.60
N SER A 69 -13.01 -0.26 -9.25
CA SER A 69 -13.09 -0.02 -10.69
C SER A 69 -14.27 0.90 -11.00
N ASP A 70 -14.01 1.94 -11.81
CA ASP A 70 -15.04 2.85 -12.36
C ASP A 70 -16.01 3.45 -11.31
N GLY A 71 -15.48 3.82 -10.14
CA GLY A 71 -16.31 4.38 -9.04
C GLY A 71 -17.12 3.34 -8.25
N TYR A 72 -16.89 2.05 -8.49
CA TYR A 72 -17.47 0.94 -7.75
C TYR A 72 -16.46 0.27 -6.82
N ILE A 73 -17.00 -0.34 -5.77
CA ILE A 73 -16.31 -1.36 -4.97
C ILE A 73 -16.92 -2.71 -5.30
N THR A 74 -16.10 -3.63 -5.81
CA THR A 74 -16.47 -5.02 -6.11
C THR A 74 -16.20 -5.90 -4.89
N SER A 75 -17.23 -6.60 -4.44
CA SER A 75 -17.15 -7.60 -3.38
C SER A 75 -16.59 -8.93 -3.93
N PRO A 76 -16.06 -9.84 -3.08
CA PRO A 76 -15.53 -11.13 -3.53
C PRO A 76 -16.53 -12.02 -4.29
N ASP A 77 -17.83 -11.84 -4.06
CA ASP A 77 -18.92 -12.53 -4.76
C ASP A 77 -19.30 -11.87 -6.10
N GLY A 78 -18.57 -10.83 -6.52
CA GLY A 78 -18.79 -10.10 -7.77
C GLY A 78 -19.81 -8.97 -7.69
N LYS A 79 -20.45 -8.75 -6.53
CA LYS A 79 -21.40 -7.63 -6.38
C LYS A 79 -20.68 -6.29 -6.37
N GLN A 80 -21.23 -5.33 -7.11
CA GLN A 80 -20.68 -3.98 -7.20
C GLN A 80 -21.53 -2.99 -6.41
N GLN A 81 -20.87 -2.12 -5.64
CA GLN A 81 -21.49 -1.02 -4.93
C GLN A 81 -20.90 0.30 -5.44
N SER A 82 -21.75 1.20 -5.95
CA SER A 82 -21.33 2.57 -6.26
C SER A 82 -21.10 3.34 -4.96
N VAL A 83 -19.95 4.01 -4.85
CA VAL A 83 -19.60 4.81 -3.67
C VAL A 83 -19.80 6.30 -3.88
N GLY A 84 -19.81 6.78 -5.13
CA GLY A 84 -19.91 8.20 -5.47
C GLY A 84 -18.78 9.05 -4.88
N TYR A 85 -18.91 10.37 -5.04
CA TYR A 85 -18.02 11.33 -4.41
C TYR A 85 -18.53 11.71 -3.00
N PRO A 86 -17.64 12.10 -2.07
CA PRO A 86 -18.05 12.60 -0.77
C PRO A 86 -19.02 13.78 -0.90
N THR A 87 -20.12 13.74 -0.13
CA THR A 87 -21.19 14.74 -0.21
C THR A 87 -20.69 16.17 0.05
N ASP A 88 -19.76 16.36 0.98
CA ASP A 88 -19.23 17.70 1.28
C ASP A 88 -18.36 18.25 0.14
N TRP A 89 -17.66 17.38 -0.59
CA TRP A 89 -16.95 17.79 -1.80
C TRP A 89 -17.93 18.20 -2.90
N LEU A 90 -18.99 17.41 -3.11
CA LEU A 90 -20.04 17.73 -4.09
C LEU A 90 -20.68 19.11 -3.83
N LYS A 91 -20.99 19.41 -2.56
CA LYS A 91 -21.48 20.74 -2.15
C LYS A 91 -20.44 21.83 -2.42
N THR A 92 -19.17 21.59 -2.10
CA THR A 92 -18.09 22.58 -2.26
C THR A 92 -17.90 22.98 -3.73
N VAL A 93 -18.10 22.04 -4.67
CA VAL A 93 -17.96 22.29 -6.10
C VAL A 93 -19.27 22.74 -6.78
N GLY A 94 -20.32 23.03 -6.01
CA GLY A 94 -21.62 23.47 -6.54
C GLY A 94 -22.33 22.38 -7.37
N PHE A 95 -22.03 21.11 -7.14
CA PHE A 95 -22.63 20.01 -7.89
C PHE A 95 -24.15 19.96 -7.60
N GLY A 96 -24.96 20.10 -8.66
CA GLY A 96 -26.42 20.11 -8.58
C GLY A 96 -27.06 21.48 -8.32
N GLU A 97 -26.28 22.56 -8.23
CA GLU A 97 -26.84 23.92 -8.02
C GLU A 97 -27.46 24.51 -9.30
N GLU A 98 -26.90 24.23 -10.48
CA GLU A 98 -27.39 24.76 -11.77
C GLU A 98 -28.58 24.00 -12.40
N GLU A 99 -28.96 22.83 -11.87
CA GLU A 99 -30.11 22.05 -12.37
C GLU A 99 -31.47 22.46 -11.73
N SER A 100 -31.48 23.46 -10.85
CA SER A 100 -32.70 23.98 -10.22
C SER A 100 -33.44 25.00 -11.11
N GLU A 101 -34.01 24.49 -12.21
CA GLU A 101 -34.98 25.10 -13.14
C GLU A 101 -34.55 26.32 -13.98
N PRO A 102 -34.99 26.42 -15.26
CA PRO A 102 -34.91 27.69 -15.99
C PRO A 102 -35.79 28.72 -15.28
N LYS A 103 -35.19 29.83 -14.83
CA LYS A 103 -35.91 31.00 -14.33
C LYS A 103 -36.89 31.47 -15.41
N LYS A 104 -38.20 31.31 -15.18
CA LYS A 104 -39.28 31.86 -16.00
C LYS A 104 -39.24 33.38 -16.05
#